data_AF-A0A0E9XDC5-F1
#
_entry.id   AF-A0A0E9XDC5-F1
#
_cell.length_a   1.000
_cell.length_b   1.000
_cell.length_c   1.000
_cell.angle_alpha   90.00
_cell.angle_beta   90.00
_cell.angle_gamma   90.00
#
_symmetry.space_group_name_H-M   'P 1'
#
loop_
_entity.id
_entity.type
_entity.pdbx_description
1 polymer ?
#
loop_
_entity_poly.entity_id
_entity_poly.type
_entity_poly.pdbx_seq_one_letter_code
_entity_poly.pdbx_strand_id
1 'polypeptide(L)'
;MPAVLDGEEEVRRWLDFGEVRSLDALKLLKSKDTLTFHPVSSFVNNSRNNSPECLQPLEPGNNKELRPSASSKLMMSWLQNATPRKRKEPEEDAKRQGCPGRGERTSMASRPREWDLYRNGC
;
A
#
# COMPACT_ATOMS: atom_id res chain seq x y z
N MET A 1 11.36 11.27 -3.35
CA MET A 1 12.82 11.07 -3.33
C MET A 1 13.43 12.27 -2.62
N PRO A 2 14.25 12.08 -1.57
CA PRO A 2 14.90 13.19 -0.88
C PRO A 2 15.92 13.88 -1.81
N ALA A 3 16.29 15.12 -1.49
CA ALA A 3 17.45 15.74 -2.12
C ALA A 3 18.73 15.11 -1.54
N VAL A 4 19.56 14.55 -2.41
CA VAL A 4 20.78 13.86 -2.03
C VAL A 4 21.97 14.69 -2.50
N LEU A 5 22.78 15.15 -1.54
CA LEU A 5 24.06 15.76 -1.81
C LEU A 5 25.09 14.64 -1.92
N ASP A 6 25.77 14.57 -3.07
CA ASP A 6 26.68 13.47 -3.38
C ASP A 6 28.12 13.98 -3.26
N GLY A 7 28.86 13.42 -2.31
CA GLY A 7 30.22 13.83 -1.99
C GLY A 7 30.35 15.03 -1.04
N GLU A 8 31.57 15.23 -0.57
CA GLU A 8 31.94 16.24 0.42
C GLU A 8 31.81 17.68 -0.10
N GLU A 9 32.13 17.90 -1.38
CA GLU A 9 32.15 19.25 -1.96
C GLU A 9 30.76 19.86 -2.06
N GLU A 10 29.73 19.04 -2.30
CA GLU A 10 28.35 19.51 -2.34
C GLU A 10 27.81 19.77 -0.93
N VAL A 11 28.15 18.90 0.02
CA VAL A 11 27.80 19.09 1.43
C VAL A 11 28.40 20.39 1.96
N ARG A 12 29.69 20.64 1.69
CA ARG A 12 30.37 21.88 2.10
C ARG A 12 29.69 23.11 1.50
N ARG A 13 29.41 23.09 0.20
CA ARG A 13 28.74 24.21 -0.49
C ARG A 13 27.30 24.43 -0.02
N TRP A 14 26.61 23.38 0.39
CA TRP A 14 25.26 23.49 0.94
C TRP A 14 25.27 24.08 2.36
N LEU A 15 26.27 23.75 3.17
CA LEU A 15 26.41 24.25 4.54
C LEU A 15 27.01 25.66 4.63
N ASP A 16 27.77 26.09 3.63
CA ASP A 16 28.42 27.39 3.60
C ASP A 16 27.48 28.52 3.12
N PHE A 17 26.58 28.96 4.00
CA PHE A 17 25.66 30.06 3.73
C PHE A 17 26.33 31.45 3.66
N GLY A 18 27.60 31.54 4.08
CA GLY A 18 28.36 32.80 4.07
C GLY A 18 28.86 33.16 2.67
N GLU A 19 29.41 32.17 1.97
CA GLU A 19 29.96 32.34 0.62
C GLU A 19 28.96 31.93 -0.48
N VAL A 20 28.09 30.94 -0.23
CA VAL A 20 27.18 30.41 -1.24
C VAL A 20 25.82 31.09 -1.20
N ARG A 21 25.47 31.79 -2.28
CA ARG A 21 24.15 32.41 -2.45
C ARG A 21 23.06 31.34 -2.55
N SER A 22 21.85 31.65 -2.09
CA SER A 22 20.72 30.72 -2.09
C SER A 22 20.41 30.13 -3.47
N LEU A 23 20.49 30.94 -4.54
CA LEU A 23 20.26 30.47 -5.91
C LEU A 23 21.32 29.46 -6.38
N ASP A 24 22.55 29.58 -5.89
CA ASP A 24 23.63 28.66 -6.23
C ASP A 24 23.52 27.36 -5.41
N ALA A 25 23.10 27.44 -4.14
CA ALA A 25 22.77 26.28 -3.33
C ALA A 25 21.61 25.45 -3.93
N LEU A 26 20.56 26.11 -4.44
CA LEU A 26 19.43 25.43 -5.09
C LEU A 26 19.85 24.60 -6.32
N LYS A 27 20.94 24.97 -7.01
CA LYS A 27 21.45 24.20 -8.16
C LYS A 27 22.04 22.85 -7.75
N LEU A 28 22.36 22.65 -6.47
CA LEU A 28 22.84 21.38 -5.92
C LEU A 28 21.69 20.39 -5.73
N LEU A 29 20.45 20.87 -5.57
CA LEU A 29 19.25 20.05 -5.35
C LEU A 29 18.72 19.44 -6.66
N LYS A 30 19.54 18.63 -7.33
CA LYS A 30 19.14 17.91 -8.53
C LYS A 30 18.78 16.47 -8.21
N SER A 31 17.85 15.91 -8.97
CA SER A 31 17.60 14.47 -8.97
C SER A 31 18.86 13.75 -9.44
N LYS A 32 19.32 12.77 -8.64
CA LYS A 32 20.48 11.95 -8.96
C LYS A 32 20.10 10.49 -8.87
N ASP A 33 20.55 9.72 -9.85
CA ASP A 33 20.25 8.30 -9.97
C ASP A 33 21.39 7.43 -9.39
N THR A 34 22.09 7.93 -8.37
CA THR A 34 23.25 7.24 -7.76
C THR A 34 22.85 6.22 -6.69
N LEU A 35 21.59 6.21 -6.28
CA LEU A 35 21.09 5.32 -5.24
C LEU A 35 20.57 4.00 -5.83
N THR A 36 20.98 2.89 -5.23
CA THR A 36 20.39 1.57 -5.46
C THR A 36 19.43 1.23 -4.32
N PHE A 37 18.39 0.46 -4.61
CA PHE A 37 17.38 0.06 -3.64
C PHE A 37 16.98 -1.40 -3.83
N HIS A 38 16.58 -2.04 -2.74
CA HIS A 38 16.09 -3.41 -2.70
C HIS A 38 14.84 -3.49 -1.82
N PRO A 39 13.91 -4.43 -2.11
CA PRO A 39 12.76 -4.66 -1.25
C PRO A 39 13.21 -5.14 0.15
N VAL A 40 12.47 -4.73 1.18
CA VAL A 40 12.72 -5.09 2.60
C VAL A 40 11.43 -5.58 3.27
N SER A 41 11.58 -6.31 4.38
CA SER A 41 10.45 -6.86 5.16
C SER A 41 9.52 -5.77 5.68
N SER A 42 8.22 -6.06 5.81
CA SER A 42 7.25 -5.17 6.46
C SER A 42 7.53 -4.94 7.95
N PHE A 43 8.49 -5.68 8.51
CA PHE A 43 9.04 -5.47 9.85
C PHE A 43 9.50 -4.02 10.08
N VAL A 44 10.02 -3.34 9.04
CA VAL A 44 10.48 -1.93 9.11
C VAL A 44 9.34 -0.93 9.39
N ASN A 45 8.07 -1.29 9.15
CA ASN A 45 6.93 -0.36 9.28
C ASN A 45 6.64 0.08 10.71
N ASN A 46 7.14 -0.65 11.71
CA ASN A 46 7.01 -0.27 13.12
C ASN A 46 8.31 0.39 13.58
N SER A 47 8.24 1.68 13.94
CA SER A 47 9.39 2.47 14.37
C SER A 47 10.08 1.97 15.65
N ARG A 48 9.43 1.09 16.43
CA ARG A 48 10.05 0.44 17.59
C ARG A 48 11.04 -0.67 17.23
N ASN A 49 11.03 -1.13 15.98
CA ASN A 49 11.90 -2.19 15.50
C ASN A 49 13.24 -1.61 15.00
N ASN A 50 14.36 -2.06 15.57
CA ASN A 50 15.71 -1.55 15.28
C ASN A 50 16.72 -2.66 14.93
N SER A 51 16.23 -3.80 14.46
CA SER A 51 17.08 -4.94 14.09
C SER A 51 17.63 -4.76 12.66
N PRO A 52 18.72 -5.45 12.29
CA PRO A 52 19.27 -5.41 10.93
C PRO A 52 18.32 -5.98 9.87
N GLU A 53 17.25 -6.69 10.26
CA GLU A 53 16.21 -7.18 9.35
C GLU A 53 15.49 -6.03 8.62
N CYS A 54 15.48 -4.82 9.19
CA CYS A 54 14.90 -3.62 8.59
C CYS A 54 15.59 -3.20 7.28
N LEU A 55 16.87 -3.55 7.10
CA LEU A 55 17.68 -3.17 5.93
C LEU A 55 18.04 -4.36 5.04
N GLN A 56 17.76 -5.58 5.49
CA GLN A 56 18.15 -6.78 4.77
C GLN A 56 17.34 -6.92 3.47
N PRO A 57 18.01 -7.18 2.32
CA PRO A 57 17.33 -7.47 1.08
C PRO A 57 16.38 -8.66 1.21
N LEU A 58 15.15 -8.49 0.76
CA LEU A 58 14.24 -9.59 0.51
C LEU A 58 14.62 -10.27 -0.81
N GLU A 59 14.88 -11.56 -0.74
CA GLU A 59 15.06 -12.40 -1.93
C GLU A 59 13.78 -12.36 -2.80
N PRO A 60 13.84 -11.86 -4.05
CA PRO A 60 12.66 -11.66 -4.89
C PRO A 60 11.96 -12.96 -5.34
N GLY A 61 12.39 -14.13 -4.87
CA GLY A 61 11.83 -15.45 -5.19
C GLY A 61 11.05 -16.11 -4.06
N ASN A 62 11.02 -15.53 -2.84
CA ASN A 62 10.28 -16.11 -1.71
C ASN A 62 9.01 -15.32 -1.40
N ASN A 63 8.19 -15.07 -2.42
CA ASN A 63 6.75 -15.13 -2.17
C ASN A 63 6.51 -16.52 -1.60
N LYS A 64 6.56 -16.65 -0.26
CA LYS A 64 6.23 -17.83 0.51
C LYS A 64 4.93 -18.25 -0.10
N GLU A 65 4.97 -19.27 -0.95
CA GLU A 65 3.88 -19.80 -1.73
C GLU A 65 2.63 -19.60 -0.90
N LEU A 66 1.88 -18.52 -1.19
CA LEU A 66 0.86 -18.03 -0.28
C LEU A 66 -0.22 -19.09 -0.40
N ARG A 67 -0.12 -20.11 0.45
CA ARG A 67 -1.07 -21.22 0.56
C ARG A 67 -2.41 -20.53 0.57
N PRO A 68 -3.25 -20.70 -0.47
CA PRO A 68 -4.42 -19.87 -0.64
C PRO A 68 -5.26 -20.00 0.62
N SER A 69 -5.25 -18.94 1.43
CA SER A 69 -6.00 -18.88 2.67
C SER A 69 -7.46 -19.11 2.31
N ALA A 70 -8.23 -19.75 3.21
CA ALA A 70 -9.63 -20.07 2.93
C ALA A 70 -10.43 -18.85 2.44
N SER A 71 -10.08 -17.64 2.89
CA SER A 71 -10.65 -16.37 2.41
C SER A 71 -10.32 -16.04 0.95
N SER A 72 -9.12 -16.37 0.46
CA SER A 72 -8.71 -16.16 -0.94
C SER A 72 -9.53 -17.01 -1.92
N LYS A 73 -9.87 -18.25 -1.53
CA LYS A 73 -10.74 -19.13 -2.34
C LYS A 73 -12.16 -18.57 -2.49
N LEU A 74 -12.70 -17.95 -1.44
CA LEU A 74 -14.01 -17.31 -1.48
C LEU A 74 -14.00 -16.10 -2.43
N MET A 75 -12.96 -15.28 -2.39
CA MET A 75 -12.81 -14.13 -3.28
C MET A 75 -12.72 -14.54 -4.76
N MET A 76 -12.02 -15.63 -5.06
CA MET A 76 -11.96 -16.19 -6.42
C MET A 76 -13.33 -16.65 -6.92
N SER A 77 -14.13 -17.32 -6.07
CA SER A 77 -15.48 -17.77 -6.45
C SER A 77 -16.44 -16.60 -6.76
N TRP A 78 -16.29 -15.48 -6.05
CA TRP A 78 -17.08 -14.28 -6.29
C TRP A 78 -16.74 -13.61 -7.63
N LEU A 79 -15.44 -13.52 -7.96
CA LEU A 79 -14.97 -12.95 -9.23
C LEU A 79 -15.44 -13.76 -10.45
N GLN A 80 -15.43 -15.09 -10.35
CA GLN A 80 -15.91 -15.97 -11.42
C GLN A 80 -17.41 -15.79 -11.67
N ASN A 81 -18.19 -15.60 -10.61
CA ASN A 81 -19.64 -15.44 -10.69
C ASN A 81 -20.08 -14.03 -11.09
N ALA A 82 -19.19 -13.03 -11.03
CA ALA A 82 -19.47 -11.66 -11.46
C ALA A 82 -19.37 -11.46 -12.98
N THR A 83 -18.86 -12.44 -13.73
CA THR A 83 -18.86 -12.39 -15.20
C THR A 83 -20.27 -12.67 -15.74
N PRO A 84 -20.92 -11.74 -16.46
CA PRO A 84 -22.29 -11.94 -16.92
C PRO A 84 -22.31 -12.99 -18.03
N ARG A 85 -22.68 -14.23 -17.67
CA ARG A 85 -23.07 -15.23 -18.67
C ARG A 85 -24.35 -14.76 -19.36
N LYS A 86 -24.26 -14.60 -20.68
CA LYS A 86 -25.37 -14.31 -21.60
C LYS A 86 -26.52 -15.28 -21.28
N ARG A 87 -27.60 -14.77 -20.66
CA ARG A 87 -28.78 -15.56 -20.26
C ARG A 87 -29.38 -16.23 -21.49
N LYS A 88 -29.64 -17.54 -21.42
CA LYS A 88 -30.78 -18.15 -22.13
C LYS A 88 -31.99 -18.04 -21.21
N GLU A 89 -33.14 -17.69 -21.79
CA GLU A 89 -34.39 -17.43 -21.07
C GLU A 89 -34.87 -18.61 -20.20
N PRO A 90 -35.61 -18.33 -19.11
CA PRO A 90 -36.17 -19.36 -18.23
C PRO A 90 -37.57 -19.80 -18.70
N GLU A 91 -37.80 -21.11 -18.74
CA GLU A 91 -39.15 -21.68 -18.66
C GLU A 91 -39.50 -21.90 -17.18
N GLU A 92 -40.77 -21.65 -16.88
CA GLU A 92 -41.38 -21.52 -15.57
C GLU A 92 -41.34 -22.82 -14.75
N ASP A 93 -41.12 -22.72 -13.44
CA ASP A 93 -42.02 -23.41 -12.50
C ASP A 93 -41.96 -22.75 -11.11
N ALA A 94 -43.15 -22.48 -10.58
CA ALA A 94 -43.38 -21.71 -9.37
C ALA A 94 -43.61 -22.66 -8.18
N LYS A 95 -42.78 -22.58 -7.14
CA LYS A 95 -43.24 -22.95 -5.79
C LYS A 95 -42.64 -22.08 -4.69
N ARG A 96 -43.57 -21.45 -3.98
CA ARG A 96 -43.39 -20.47 -2.90
C ARG A 96 -42.96 -21.13 -1.60
N GLN A 97 -42.01 -20.53 -0.89
CA GLN A 97 -41.86 -20.43 0.57
C GLN A 97 -40.42 -19.95 0.81
N GLY A 98 -40.06 -18.91 1.56
CA GLY A 98 -40.71 -17.96 2.45
C GLY A 98 -39.57 -17.22 3.15
N CYS A 99 -39.66 -15.90 3.32
CA CYS A 99 -38.65 -15.14 4.06
C CYS A 99 -38.76 -15.41 5.58
N PRO A 100 -37.68 -15.68 6.31
CA PRO A 100 -37.62 -15.34 7.72
C PRO A 100 -36.83 -14.04 7.88
N GLY A 101 -37.52 -13.04 8.40
CA GLY A 101 -36.89 -11.81 8.88
C GLY A 101 -36.28 -11.96 10.27
N ARG A 102 -35.49 -10.93 10.59
CA ARG A 102 -35.11 -10.41 11.92
C ARG A 102 -34.05 -11.15 12.74
N GLY A 103 -32.89 -10.48 12.82
CA GLY A 103 -31.98 -10.48 13.96
C GLY A 103 -31.42 -9.06 14.15
N GLU A 104 -32.12 -8.23 14.92
CA GLU A 104 -31.65 -6.92 15.41
C GLU A 104 -30.73 -7.10 16.62
N ARG A 105 -29.46 -6.69 16.50
CA ARG A 105 -28.58 -6.05 17.52
C ARG A 105 -27.12 -6.26 17.08
N THR A 106 -26.20 -5.31 17.13
CA THR A 106 -26.08 -4.05 17.87
C THR A 106 -25.25 -3.08 17.03
N SER A 107 -25.64 -1.81 17.07
CA SER A 107 -24.79 -0.66 16.78
C SER A 107 -23.41 -0.80 17.43
N MET A 108 -22.37 -0.81 16.60
CA MET A 108 -21.09 -0.22 16.99
C MET A 108 -20.59 0.51 15.74
N ALA A 109 -20.77 1.83 15.75
CA ALA A 109 -20.24 2.70 14.73
C ALA A 109 -18.75 2.39 14.55
N SER A 110 -18.38 1.82 13.40
CA SER A 110 -16.99 1.69 13.00
C SER A 110 -16.41 3.10 12.94
N ARG A 111 -15.57 3.42 13.94
CA ARG A 111 -14.74 4.61 13.92
C ARG A 111 -13.95 4.61 12.60
N PRO A 112 -13.97 5.70 11.82
CA PRO A 112 -13.11 5.80 10.64
C PRO A 112 -11.65 5.64 11.07
N ARG A 113 -10.86 4.92 10.28
CA ARG A 113 -9.42 4.96 10.46
C ARG A 113 -8.97 6.38 10.14
N GLU A 114 -8.07 6.92 10.95
CA GLU A 114 -7.55 8.30 10.84
C GLU A 114 -7.00 8.63 9.44
N TRP A 115 -6.58 7.61 8.69
CA TRP A 115 -6.11 7.72 7.31
C TRP A 115 -7.22 7.93 6.25
N ASP A 116 -8.50 7.67 6.56
CA ASP A 116 -9.62 7.81 5.62
C ASP A 116 -10.06 9.27 5.41
N LEU A 117 -9.66 10.19 6.30
CA LEU A 117 -9.94 11.63 6.17
C LEU A 117 -8.97 12.36 5.24
N TYR A 118 -7.81 11.78 4.93
CA TYR A 118 -6.81 12.43 4.08
C TYR A 118 -7.00 12.18 2.58
N ARG A 119 -7.93 11.30 2.19
CA ARG A 119 -8.16 10.94 0.76
C ARG A 119 -9.32 11.72 0.10
N ASN A 120 -10.19 12.39 0.85
CA ASN A 120 -11.37 13.06 0.30
C ASN A 120 -11.52 14.53 0.76
N GLY A 121 -10.42 15.28 0.87
CA GLY A 121 -10.43 16.66 1.35
C GLY A 121 -9.42 17.57 0.67
N CYS A 122 -9.62 17.80 -0.64
CA CYS A 122 -9.48 19.04 -1.42
C CYS A 122 -9.19 18.72 -2.89
#